data_AF-A0AAD2DCW3-F1
#
_entry.id   AF-A0AAD2DCW3-F1
#
_cell.length_a   1.000
_cell.length_b   1.000
_cell.length_c   1.000
_cell.angle_alpha   90.00
_cell.angle_beta   90.00
_cell.angle_gamma   90.00
#
_symmetry.space_group_name_H-M   'P 1'
#
loop_
_entity.id
_entity.type
_entity.pdbx_description
1 polymer ?
#
loop_
_entity_poly.entity_id
_entity_poly.type
_entity_poly.pdbx_seq_one_letter_code
_entity_poly.pdbx_strand_id
1 'polypeptide(L)'
;MPVFNWVRDTFGLSRNYYDRLGHFAQGFIPAIIAREVLIRNEVISKKKYLFFIVICICLAISASYELIEFGVAKFTGNSAEAFLGTQGDIWDTQWDMLMALIGSITSLSLLSTYHDKKLNQLNS
;
A
#
# COMPACT_ATOMS: atom_id res chain seq x y z
N MET A 1 16.24 -3.68 7.06
CA MET A 1 16.95 -3.08 5.91
C MET A 1 18.11 -2.19 6.37
N PRO A 2 19.36 -2.44 5.94
CA PRO A 2 20.55 -1.75 6.44
C PRO A 2 20.52 -0.21 6.32
N VAL A 3 20.03 0.32 5.19
CA VAL A 3 19.91 1.77 4.98
C VAL A 3 18.94 2.41 5.98
N PHE A 4 17.78 1.79 6.22
CA PHE A 4 16.81 2.33 7.17
C PHE A 4 17.23 2.15 8.63
N ASN A 5 18.06 1.14 8.93
CA ASN A 5 18.71 1.05 10.25
C ASN A 5 19.67 2.22 10.45
N TRP A 6 20.50 2.53 9.45
CA TRP A 6 21.39 3.69 9.49
C TRP A 6 20.63 5.02 9.65
N VAL A 7 19.52 5.21 8.94
CA VAL A 7 18.65 6.40 9.10
C VAL A 7 18.10 6.48 10.52
N ARG A 8 17.54 5.37 11.04
CA ARG A 8 17.02 5.31 12.41
C ARG A 8 18.09 5.71 13.42
N ASP A 9 19.27 5.10 13.33
CA ASP A 9 20.34 5.29 14.31
C ASP A 9 20.97 6.70 14.19
N THR A 10 21.07 7.24 12.98
CA THR A 10 21.63 8.59 12.71
C THR A 10 20.72 9.71 13.21
N PHE A 11 19.40 9.55 13.07
CA PHE A 11 18.41 10.55 13.49
C PHE A 11 17.78 10.23 14.86
N GLY A 12 18.23 9.18 15.55
CA GLY A 12 17.71 8.76 16.85
C GLY A 12 16.22 8.41 16.82
N LEU A 13 15.72 7.88 15.70
CA LEU A 13 14.31 7.52 15.56
C LEU A 13 14.00 6.30 16.42
N SER A 14 12.77 6.22 16.94
CA SER A 14 12.33 5.11 17.78
C SER A 14 12.29 3.77 17.04
N ARG A 15 12.15 3.78 15.70
CA ARG A 15 12.06 2.57 14.87
C ARG A 15 12.53 2.77 13.43
N ASN A 16 12.73 1.66 12.75
CA ASN A 16 12.94 1.54 11.33
C ASN A 16 11.58 1.57 10.61
N TYR A 17 11.38 2.52 9.71
CA TYR A 17 10.14 2.76 8.96
C TYR A 17 10.13 2.19 7.54
N TYR A 18 11.01 1.25 7.23
CA TYR A 18 11.09 0.66 5.89
C TYR A 18 9.77 0.01 5.48
N ASP A 19 9.13 -0.67 6.43
CA ASP A 19 7.89 -1.39 6.19
C ASP A 19 6.75 -0.45 5.78
N ARG A 20 6.55 0.63 6.53
CA ARG A 20 5.63 1.72 6.18
C ARG A 20 5.85 2.33 4.80
N LEU A 21 7.11 2.43 4.35
CA LEU A 21 7.40 2.86 2.98
C LEU A 21 6.97 1.80 1.96
N GLY A 22 7.19 0.52 2.28
CA GLY A 22 6.68 -0.62 1.53
C GLY A 22 5.16 -0.55 1.37
N HIS A 23 4.43 -0.33 2.46
CA HIS A 23 2.98 -0.19 2.45
C HIS A 23 2.49 1.03 1.66
N PHE A 24 3.19 2.17 1.76
CA PHE A 24 2.91 3.30 0.89
C PHE A 24 3.04 2.93 -0.59
N ALA A 25 4.12 2.25 -0.98
CA ALA A 25 4.33 1.79 -2.34
C ALA A 25 3.28 0.74 -2.76
N GLN A 26 2.88 -0.14 -1.84
CA GLN A 26 1.81 -1.14 -2.00
C GLN A 26 0.44 -0.50 -2.19
N GLY A 27 0.21 0.71 -1.69
CA GLY A 27 -0.95 1.52 -2.05
C GLY A 27 -0.78 2.24 -3.40
N PHE A 28 0.39 2.84 -3.61
CA PHE A 28 0.63 3.76 -4.72
C PHE A 28 0.69 3.07 -6.08
N ILE A 29 1.46 1.99 -6.19
CA ILE A 29 1.72 1.31 -7.47
C ILE A 29 0.48 0.51 -7.95
N PRO A 30 -0.13 -0.35 -7.10
CA PRO A 30 -1.30 -1.12 -7.51
C PRO A 30 -2.51 -0.26 -7.86
N ALA A 31 -2.62 0.96 -7.33
CA ALA A 31 -3.73 1.86 -7.65
C ALA A 31 -3.86 2.13 -9.15
N ILE A 32 -2.76 2.42 -9.86
CA ILE A 32 -2.82 2.65 -11.31
C ILE A 32 -3.04 1.36 -12.09
N ILE A 33 -2.51 0.23 -11.62
CA ILE A 33 -2.73 -1.08 -12.25
C ILE A 33 -4.21 -1.47 -12.15
N ALA A 34 -4.79 -1.42 -10.95
CA ALA A 34 -6.20 -1.71 -10.71
C ALA A 34 -7.11 -0.77 -11.51
N ARG A 35 -6.78 0.54 -11.52
CA ARG A 35 -7.48 1.53 -12.34
C ARG A 35 -7.46 1.18 -13.82
N GLU A 36 -6.30 0.80 -14.36
CA GLU A 36 -6.15 0.42 -15.76
C GLU A 36 -7.00 -0.80 -16.12
N VAL A 37 -6.93 -1.86 -15.30
CA VAL A 37 -7.73 -3.07 -15.51
C VAL A 37 -9.22 -2.75 -15.52
N LEU A 38 -9.70 -1.96 -14.56
CA LEU A 38 -11.12 -1.60 -14.46
C LEU A 38 -11.62 -0.73 -15.61
N ILE A 39 -10.78 0.20 -16.11
CA ILE A 39 -11.13 1.03 -17.27
C ILE A 39 -11.15 0.20 -18.55
N ARG A 40 -10.08 -0.57 -18.81
CA ARG A 40 -9.94 -1.33 -20.07
C ARG A 40 -10.98 -2.44 -20.23
N ASN A 41 -11.49 -2.98 -19.12
CA ASN A 41 -12.55 -3.98 -19.12
C ASN A 41 -13.95 -3.35 -18.96
N GLU A 42 -14.07 -2.02 -19.04
CA GLU A 42 -15.34 -1.29 -18.94
C GLU A 42 -16.17 -1.61 -17.68
N VAL A 43 -15.52 -2.04 -16.60
CA VAL A 43 -16.19 -2.51 -15.37
C VAL A 43 -16.89 -1.38 -14.64
N ILE A 44 -16.28 -0.18 -14.66
CA ILE A 44 -16.82 1.00 -13.94
C ILE A 44 -16.74 2.23 -14.83
N SER A 45 -17.91 2.72 -15.27
CA SER A 45 -18.00 3.89 -16.16
C SER A 45 -17.89 5.23 -15.41
N LYS A 46 -18.26 5.27 -14.13
CA LYS A 46 -18.31 6.51 -13.33
C LYS A 46 -17.01 6.75 -12.57
N LYS A 47 -16.31 7.84 -12.89
CA LYS A 47 -14.99 8.21 -12.31
C LYS A 47 -14.94 8.20 -10.78
N LYS A 48 -16.00 8.68 -10.10
CA LYS A 48 -16.06 8.70 -8.62
C LYS A 48 -16.07 7.29 -8.01
N TYR A 49 -16.83 6.37 -8.61
CA TYR A 49 -16.86 4.98 -8.14
C TYR A 49 -15.57 4.24 -8.48
N LEU A 50 -14.96 4.54 -9.62
CA LEU A 50 -13.65 4.00 -9.98
C LEU A 50 -12.59 4.39 -8.94
N PHE A 51 -12.53 5.68 -8.57
CA PHE A 51 -11.62 6.15 -7.53
C PHE A 51 -11.82 5.43 -6.20
N PHE A 52 -13.07 5.32 -5.73
CA PHE A 52 -13.40 4.64 -4.49
C PHE A 52 -13.03 3.15 -4.52
N ILE A 53 -13.42 2.42 -5.58
CA ILE A 53 -13.17 0.98 -5.69
C ILE A 53 -11.68 0.67 -5.80
N VAL A 54 -10.90 1.49 -6.51
CA VAL A 54 -9.44 1.31 -6.56
C VAL A 54 -8.81 1.44 -5.17
N ILE A 55 -9.25 2.41 -4.36
CA ILE A 55 -8.79 2.54 -2.97
C ILE A 55 -9.17 1.30 -2.16
N CYS A 56 -10.40 0.81 -2.28
CA CYS A 56 -10.84 -0.41 -1.60
C CYS A 56 -9.99 -1.63 -2.00
N ILE A 57 -9.62 -1.78 -3.27
CA ILE A 57 -8.74 -2.85 -3.73
C ILE A 57 -7.36 -2.73 -3.08
N CYS A 58 -6.76 -1.54 -3.06
CA CYS A 58 -5.44 -1.33 -2.45
C CYS A 58 -5.46 -1.63 -0.94
N LEU A 59 -6.50 -1.19 -0.23
CA LEU A 59 -6.71 -1.50 1.17
C LEU A 59 -6.91 -3.00 1.41
N ALA A 60 -7.69 -3.68 0.56
CA ALA A 60 -7.89 -5.13 0.66
C ALA A 60 -6.59 -5.91 0.46
N ILE A 61 -5.72 -5.46 -0.47
CA ILE A 61 -4.37 -6.02 -0.67
C ILE A 61 -3.52 -5.83 0.59
N SER A 62 -3.51 -4.62 1.17
CA SER A 62 -2.77 -4.34 2.41
C SER A 62 -3.30 -5.18 3.57
N ALA A 63 -4.61 -5.20 3.81
CA ALA A 63 -5.22 -6.01 4.86
C ALA A 63 -4.95 -7.51 4.69
N SER A 64 -4.92 -8.00 3.45
CA SER A 64 -4.60 -9.41 3.17
C SER A 64 -3.15 -9.74 3.53
N TYR A 65 -2.21 -8.83 3.24
CA TYR A 65 -0.81 -8.98 3.62
C TYR A 65 -0.66 -9.07 5.15
N GLU A 66 -1.27 -8.13 5.88
CA GLU A 66 -1.28 -8.11 7.35
C GLU A 66 -1.91 -9.37 7.96
N LEU A 67 -3.00 -9.86 7.39
CA LEU A 67 -3.64 -11.09 7.86
C LEU A 67 -2.76 -12.32 7.65
N ILE A 68 -1.98 -12.36 6.56
CA ILE A 68 -1.00 -13.43 6.32
C ILE A 68 0.12 -13.34 7.36
N GLU A 69 0.67 -12.16 7.60
CA GLU A 69 1.71 -11.97 8.62
C GLU A 69 1.22 -12.35 10.02
N PHE A 70 0.02 -11.93 10.39
CA PHE A 70 -0.65 -12.37 11.62
C PHE A 70 -0.78 -13.89 11.70
N GLY A 71 -1.21 -14.53 10.60
CA GLY A 71 -1.33 -15.98 10.51
C GLY A 71 0.02 -16.68 10.74
N VAL A 72 1.06 -16.25 10.02
CA VAL A 72 2.41 -16.82 10.12
C VAL A 72 2.99 -16.64 11.53
N ALA A 73 2.82 -15.47 12.14
CA ALA A 73 3.23 -15.22 13.52
C ALA A 73 2.57 -16.19 14.50
N LYS A 74 1.26 -16.44 14.34
CA LYS A 74 0.51 -17.37 15.18
C LYS A 74 0.97 -18.83 15.01
N PHE A 75 1.27 -19.26 13.78
CA PHE A 75 1.64 -20.65 13.51
C PHE A 75 3.10 -21.00 13.84
N THR A 76 4.01 -20.04 13.71
CA THR A 76 5.45 -20.28 13.92
C THR A 76 5.87 -20.18 15.39
N GLY A 77 5.04 -19.62 16.26
CA GLY A 77 5.35 -19.45 17.68
C GLY A 77 6.49 -18.49 17.97
N ASN A 78 7.02 -17.80 16.94
CA ASN A 78 7.91 -16.67 17.13
C ASN A 78 7.17 -15.57 17.91
N SER A 79 7.86 -14.87 18.81
CA SER A 79 7.31 -13.63 19.35
C SER A 79 6.95 -12.75 18.16
N ALA A 80 5.70 -12.28 18.14
CA ALA A 80 5.14 -11.38 17.15
C ALA A 80 6.15 -10.29 16.72
N GLU A 81 7.00 -9.80 17.63
CA GLU A 81 8.05 -8.81 17.40
C GLU A 81 9.12 -9.17 16.35
N ALA A 82 9.56 -10.43 16.27
CA ALA A 82 10.67 -10.82 15.39
C ALA A 82 10.25 -10.99 13.92
N PHE A 83 8.98 -11.32 13.68
CA PHE A 83 8.44 -11.57 12.34
C PHE A 83 7.54 -10.44 11.84
N LEU A 84 6.73 -9.81 12.71
CA LEU A 84 5.84 -8.70 12.33
C LEU A 84 6.58 -7.36 12.21
N GLY A 85 7.87 -7.27 12.55
CA GLY A 85 8.61 -6.01 12.43
C GLY A 85 8.07 -4.85 13.29
N THR A 86 7.18 -5.16 14.25
CA THR A 86 6.45 -4.19 15.08
C THR A 86 7.37 -3.26 15.84
N GLN A 87 8.57 -3.72 16.19
CA GLN A 87 9.55 -2.94 16.95
C GLN A 87 8.94 -2.35 18.23
N GLY A 88 8.00 -3.09 18.85
CA GLY A 88 7.24 -2.68 20.03
C GLY A 88 5.99 -1.82 19.75
N ASP A 89 5.63 -1.58 18.48
CA ASP A 89 4.44 -0.84 18.10
C ASP A 89 3.22 -1.75 17.97
N ILE A 90 2.28 -1.63 18.91
CA ILE A 90 1.04 -2.41 18.90
C ILE A 90 0.06 -1.98 17.79
N TRP A 91 0.28 -0.82 17.18
CA TRP A 91 -0.57 -0.27 16.12
C TRP A 91 0.03 -0.44 14.72
N ASP A 92 1.05 -1.30 14.56
CA ASP A 92 1.83 -1.35 13.32
C ASP A 92 0.95 -1.63 12.11
N THR A 93 0.22 -2.74 12.14
CA THR A 93 -0.76 -3.13 11.13
C THR A 93 -1.73 -2.00 10.74
N GLN A 94 -2.19 -1.20 11.69
CA GLN A 94 -3.08 -0.07 11.40
C GLN A 94 -2.33 1.07 10.69
N TRP A 95 -1.10 1.37 11.09
CA TRP A 95 -0.25 2.33 10.40
C TRP A 95 0.11 1.87 8.99
N ASP A 96 0.38 0.59 8.81
CA ASP A 96 0.72 0.01 7.52
C ASP A 96 -0.46 0.08 6.54
N MET A 97 -1.65 -0.33 6.97
CA MET A 97 -2.87 -0.12 6.18
C MET A 97 -3.16 1.36 5.91
N LEU A 98 -2.90 2.26 6.85
CA LEU A 98 -3.06 3.70 6.64
C LEU A 98 -2.06 4.24 5.61
N MET A 99 -0.81 3.76 5.62
CA MET A 99 0.19 4.13 4.63
C MET A 99 -0.21 3.65 3.23
N ALA A 100 -0.78 2.45 3.11
CA ALA A 100 -1.36 1.96 1.86
C ALA A 100 -2.55 2.82 1.39
N LEU A 101 -3.43 3.24 2.31
CA LEU A 101 -4.51 4.18 1.99
C LEU A 101 -3.96 5.49 1.43
N ILE A 102 -3.02 6.12 2.13
CA ILE A 102 -2.39 7.37 1.69
C ILE A 102 -1.73 7.19 0.32
N GLY A 103 -0.94 6.13 0.13
CA GLY A 103 -0.29 5.82 -1.13
C GLY A 103 -1.27 5.72 -2.30
N SER A 104 -2.39 5.03 -2.11
CA SER A 104 -3.42 4.89 -3.15
C SER A 104 -4.09 6.22 -3.50
N ILE A 105 -4.41 7.05 -2.51
CA ILE A 105 -4.99 8.39 -2.71
C ILE A 105 -4.01 9.30 -3.43
N THR A 106 -2.73 9.30 -3.02
CA THR A 106 -1.68 10.09 -3.66
C THR A 106 -1.50 9.69 -5.11
N SER A 107 -1.42 8.39 -5.39
CA SER A 107 -1.28 7.86 -6.76
C SER A 107 -2.44 8.30 -7.66
N LEU A 108 -3.68 8.11 -7.22
CA LEU A 108 -4.85 8.50 -7.98
C LEU A 108 -4.93 10.01 -8.20
N SER A 109 -4.59 10.81 -7.18
CA SER A 109 -4.63 12.27 -7.26
C SER A 109 -3.59 12.83 -8.25
N LEU A 110 -2.38 12.26 -8.25
CA LEU A 110 -1.28 12.73 -9.10
C LEU A 110 -1.36 12.19 -10.53
N LEU A 111 -1.79 10.95 -10.71
CA LEU A 111 -1.58 10.22 -11.97
C LEU A 111 -2.85 9.98 -12.79
N SER A 112 -4.06 10.08 -12.21
CA SER A 112 -5.30 9.72 -12.95
C SER A 112 -5.49 10.53 -14.25
N THR A 113 -5.24 11.83 -14.22
CA THR A 113 -5.41 12.69 -15.41
C THR A 113 -4.37 12.36 -16.48
N TYR A 114 -3.13 12.09 -16.09
CA TYR A 114 -2.08 11.70 -17.01
C TYR A 114 -2.37 10.31 -17.61
N HIS A 115 -2.83 9.38 -16.78
CA HIS A 115 -3.22 8.03 -17.18
C HIS A 115 -4.37 8.04 -18.18
N ASP A 116 -5.43 8.83 -17.96
CA ASP A 116 -6.54 9.02 -18.91
C ASP A 116 -6.04 9.48 -20.29
N LYS A 117 -5.12 10.44 -20.34
CA LYS A 117 -4.52 10.91 -21.60
C LYS A 117 -3.76 9.80 -22.32
N LYS A 118 -3.01 8.97 -21.58
CA LYS A 118 -2.25 7.86 -22.14
C LYS A 118 -3.14 6.73 -22.65
N LEU A 119 -4.21 6.40 -21.95
CA LEU A 119 -5.18 5.41 -22.42
C LEU A 119 -5.88 5.86 -23.70
N ASN A 120 -6.29 7.13 -23.78
CA ASN A 120 -6.91 7.66 -24.99
C ASN A 120 -5.95 7.62 -26.21
N GLN A 121 -4.67 7.96 -26.01
CA GLN A 121 -3.64 7.90 -27.07
C GLN A 121 -3.40 6.49 -27.61
N LEU A 122 -3.56 5.45 -26.79
CA LEU A 122 -3.37 4.06 -27.22
C LEU A 122 -4.58 3.51 -27.99
N ASN A 123 -5.74 4.12 -27.81
CA ASN A 123 -7.00 3.72 -28.46
C ASN A 123 -7.35 4.61 -29.67
N SER A 124 -6.51 5.60 -29.98
CA SER A 124 -6.62 6.48 -31.15
C SER A 124 -5.86 5.90 -32.33
#